data_AF-A0A6J1E2Q0-F1
#
_entry.id   AF-A0A6J1E2Q0-F1
#
_cell.length_a   1.000
_cell.length_b   1.000
_cell.length_c   1.000
_cell.angle_alpha   90.00
_cell.angle_beta   90.00
_cell.angle_gamma   90.00
#
_symmetry.space_group_name_H-M   'P 1'
#
loop_
_entity.id
_entity.type
_entity.pdbx_description
1 polymer ?
#
loop_
_entity_poly.entity_id
_entity_poly.type
_entity_poly.pdbx_seq_one_letter_code
_entity_poly.pdbx_strand_id
1 'polypeptide(L)'
;MPRGESLKKLEKEKGIVIRFVIGKSGSGGGKMDRAIDAEEAENGDFLRLRHVEGYHQLSTKTRLYFSTAAALWEAEFYVKVDDDVHVNLGTLVTTLGRHRSKSRTYIGCMKSGPVLFQKGLKYHEPEYWKFGEEGNKYFRHATGQIYAISKDLATYISLNFPILHRYANEDVSLGAWFIGLEVEHVDDRSMCCGTPPDCEPKANGGNVCVASFDWSCSGICESVDRIKEVHNLCGEGKGAIWNVDV
;
A
#
# COMPACT_ATOMS: atom_id res chain seq x y z
N MET A 1 -1.61 0.32 15.13
CA MET A 1 -2.11 1.57 14.52
C MET A 1 -2.77 2.45 15.58
N PRO A 2 -2.56 3.78 15.55
CA PRO A 2 -3.29 4.74 16.40
C PRO A 2 -4.81 4.69 16.12
N ARG A 3 -5.63 4.95 17.15
CA ARG A 3 -7.11 4.99 17.06
C ARG A 3 -7.68 6.19 17.80
N GLY A 4 -8.89 6.59 17.47
CA GLY A 4 -9.63 7.66 18.17
C GLY A 4 -8.83 8.96 18.30
N GLU A 5 -8.71 9.49 19.51
CA GLU A 5 -7.97 10.74 19.77
C GLU A 5 -6.50 10.68 19.37
N SER A 6 -5.85 9.51 19.44
CA SER A 6 -4.46 9.37 18.98
C SER A 6 -4.33 9.50 17.46
N LEU A 7 -5.34 9.03 16.71
CA LEU A 7 -5.39 9.19 15.25
C LEU A 7 -5.62 10.66 14.87
N LYS A 8 -6.59 11.32 15.52
CA LYS A 8 -6.84 12.76 15.31
C LYS A 8 -5.62 13.63 15.65
N LYS A 9 -4.92 13.29 16.74
CA LYS A 9 -3.67 13.97 17.12
C LYS A 9 -2.60 13.81 16.05
N LEU A 10 -2.45 12.59 15.50
CA LEU A 10 -1.51 12.32 14.42
C LEU A 10 -1.81 13.16 13.17
N GLU A 11 -3.08 13.26 12.78
CA GLU A 11 -3.50 14.09 11.65
C GLU A 11 -3.19 15.57 11.89
N LYS A 12 -3.54 16.10 13.06
CA LYS A 12 -3.40 17.52 13.38
C LYS A 12 -1.96 17.95 13.59
N GLU A 13 -1.16 17.16 14.30
CA GLU A 13 0.18 17.55 14.73
C GLU A 13 1.27 17.11 13.77
N LYS A 14 1.04 16.03 12.99
CA LYS A 14 2.03 15.47 12.07
C LYS A 14 1.59 15.50 10.60
N GLY A 15 0.35 15.89 10.29
CA GLY A 15 -0.15 15.90 8.91
C GLY A 15 -0.29 14.51 8.30
N ILE A 16 -0.30 13.45 9.12
CA ILE A 16 -0.37 12.06 8.64
C ILE A 16 -1.82 11.57 8.77
N VAL A 17 -2.43 11.31 7.62
CA VAL A 17 -3.80 10.80 7.52
C VAL A 17 -3.76 9.31 7.23
N ILE A 18 -4.48 8.52 8.03
CA ILE A 18 -4.57 7.06 7.89
C ILE A 18 -6.04 6.68 7.78
N ARG A 19 -6.40 5.97 6.71
CA ARG A 19 -7.76 5.48 6.50
C ARG A 19 -7.75 4.04 6.00
N PHE A 20 -8.71 3.22 6.42
CA PHE A 20 -8.98 1.97 5.73
C PHE A 20 -9.82 2.25 4.48
N VAL A 21 -9.29 1.87 3.33
CA VAL A 21 -9.93 2.15 2.04
C VAL A 21 -10.86 1.01 1.69
N ILE A 22 -12.16 1.30 1.67
CA ILE A 22 -13.20 0.29 1.49
C ILE A 22 -14.19 0.70 0.39
N GLY A 23 -14.65 -0.27 -0.39
CA GLY A 23 -15.79 -0.17 -1.28
C GLY A 23 -17.07 -0.65 -0.59
N LYS A 24 -18.03 -1.09 -1.41
CA LYS A 24 -19.29 -1.69 -0.98
C LYS A 24 -19.28 -3.18 -1.29
N SER A 25 -20.00 -3.95 -0.48
CA SER A 25 -20.30 -5.33 -0.83
C SER A 25 -21.16 -5.41 -2.10
N GLY A 26 -21.04 -6.50 -2.86
CA GLY A 26 -21.78 -6.67 -4.13
C GLY A 26 -23.31 -6.71 -3.97
N SER A 27 -23.79 -7.06 -2.78
CA SER A 27 -25.21 -7.01 -2.39
C SER A 27 -25.40 -5.93 -1.32
N GLY A 28 -25.55 -4.68 -1.76
CA GLY A 28 -25.70 -3.54 -0.85
C GLY A 28 -26.85 -3.70 0.17
N GLY A 29 -26.68 -3.15 1.37
CA GLY A 29 -27.66 -3.19 2.46
C GLY A 29 -27.64 -4.47 3.30
N GLY A 30 -26.63 -5.33 3.12
CA GLY A 30 -26.48 -6.57 3.86
C GLY A 30 -26.14 -6.38 5.36
N LYS A 31 -26.05 -7.48 6.11
CA LYS A 31 -25.58 -7.46 7.51
C LYS A 31 -24.16 -6.90 7.65
N MET A 32 -23.29 -7.20 6.68
CA MET A 32 -21.91 -6.70 6.65
C MET A 32 -21.89 -5.17 6.52
N ASP A 33 -22.65 -4.60 5.58
CA ASP A 33 -22.71 -3.14 5.40
C ASP A 33 -23.13 -2.42 6.69
N ARG A 34 -24.10 -2.97 7.42
CA ARG A 34 -24.52 -2.43 8.73
C ARG A 34 -23.44 -2.52 9.81
N ALA A 35 -22.63 -3.58 9.80
CA ALA A 35 -21.50 -3.70 10.73
C ALA A 35 -20.42 -2.65 10.43
N ILE A 36 -20.13 -2.42 9.14
CA ILE A 36 -19.20 -1.37 8.69
C ILE A 36 -19.74 0.03 9.02
N ASP A 37 -21.06 0.26 8.91
CA ASP A 37 -21.66 1.53 9.33
C ASP A 37 -21.56 1.76 10.84
N ALA A 38 -21.67 0.70 11.65
CA ALA A 38 -21.48 0.79 13.10
C ALA A 38 -20.00 1.05 13.46
N GLU A 39 -19.07 0.37 12.81
CA GLU A 39 -17.63 0.58 13.00
C GLU A 39 -17.19 2.00 12.61
N GLU A 40 -17.73 2.52 11.51
CA GLU A 40 -17.48 3.89 11.07
C GLU A 40 -17.98 4.92 12.10
N ALA A 41 -19.15 4.68 12.69
CA ALA A 41 -19.68 5.56 13.74
C ALA A 41 -18.83 5.58 15.01
N GLU A 42 -18.08 4.50 15.27
CA GLU A 42 -17.17 4.38 16.42
C GLU A 42 -15.77 4.94 16.14
N ASN A 43 -15.18 4.60 14.98
CA ASN A 43 -13.78 4.87 14.70
C ASN A 43 -13.54 6.06 13.75
N GLY A 44 -14.45 6.30 12.81
CA GLY A 44 -14.37 7.40 11.84
C GLY A 44 -13.11 7.39 10.97
N ASP A 45 -12.57 6.20 10.68
CA ASP A 45 -11.28 6.00 10.02
C ASP A 45 -11.40 5.30 8.65
N PHE A 46 -12.59 5.26 8.04
CA PHE A 46 -12.74 4.76 6.67
C PHE A 46 -12.62 5.84 5.59
N LEU A 47 -12.09 5.43 4.44
CA LEU A 47 -12.24 6.11 3.16
C LEU A 47 -13.14 5.26 2.27
N ARG A 48 -14.41 5.63 2.17
CA ARG A 48 -15.40 4.91 1.36
C ARG A 48 -15.34 5.30 -0.11
N LEU A 49 -14.96 4.36 -0.96
CA LEU A 49 -14.96 4.50 -2.40
C LEU A 49 -16.31 4.11 -3.00
N ARG A 50 -16.70 4.77 -4.10
CA ARG A 50 -17.80 4.33 -4.96
C ARG A 50 -17.35 3.14 -5.82
N HIS A 51 -17.14 2.01 -5.16
CA HIS A 51 -16.52 0.81 -5.73
C HIS A 51 -17.23 -0.43 -5.20
N VAL A 52 -17.37 -1.48 -6.01
CA VAL A 52 -17.84 -2.79 -5.53
C VAL A 52 -16.62 -3.65 -5.29
N GLU A 53 -16.47 -4.12 -4.05
CA GLU A 53 -15.33 -4.95 -3.65
C GLU A 53 -15.30 -6.27 -4.41
N GLY A 54 -14.10 -6.69 -4.76
CA GLY A 54 -13.86 -7.95 -5.45
C GLY A 54 -12.39 -8.12 -5.76
N TYR A 55 -11.93 -9.36 -5.73
CA TYR A 55 -10.52 -9.66 -5.92
C TYR A 55 -9.99 -9.19 -7.29
N HIS A 56 -10.74 -9.41 -8.36
CA HIS A 56 -10.41 -8.91 -9.71
C HIS A 56 -10.67 -7.42 -9.90
N GLN A 57 -11.07 -6.71 -8.85
CA GLN A 57 -11.36 -5.28 -8.86
C GLN A 57 -10.28 -4.45 -8.15
N LEU A 58 -9.23 -5.08 -7.60
CA LEU A 58 -8.16 -4.40 -6.87
C LEU A 58 -7.48 -3.30 -7.70
N SER A 59 -7.14 -3.55 -8.97
CA SER A 59 -6.56 -2.52 -9.85
C SER A 59 -7.48 -1.31 -10.05
N THR A 60 -8.81 -1.54 -10.05
CA THR A 60 -9.80 -0.45 -10.07
C THR A 60 -9.82 0.29 -8.74
N LYS A 61 -9.79 -0.46 -7.62
CA LYS A 61 -9.77 0.10 -6.26
C LYS A 61 -8.55 0.99 -6.03
N THR A 62 -7.35 0.55 -6.40
CA THR A 62 -6.12 1.36 -6.29
C THR A 62 -6.21 2.65 -7.07
N ARG A 63 -6.67 2.58 -8.33
CA ARG A 63 -6.83 3.76 -9.16
C ARG A 63 -7.81 4.77 -8.54
N LEU A 64 -8.95 4.29 -8.05
CA LEU A 64 -9.95 5.11 -7.37
C LEU A 64 -9.42 5.67 -6.04
N TYR A 65 -8.67 4.87 -5.28
CA TYR A 65 -8.00 5.27 -4.05
C TYR A 65 -7.11 6.48 -4.29
N PHE A 66 -6.11 6.37 -5.16
CA PHE A 66 -5.17 7.47 -5.39
C PHE A 66 -5.86 8.71 -5.95
N SER A 67 -6.81 8.53 -6.87
CA SER A 67 -7.57 9.66 -7.44
C SER A 67 -8.38 10.39 -6.36
N THR A 68 -9.04 9.63 -5.47
CA THR A 68 -9.87 10.18 -4.40
C THR A 68 -9.00 10.82 -3.31
N ALA A 69 -7.93 10.15 -2.90
CA ALA A 69 -7.02 10.66 -1.88
C ALA A 69 -6.35 11.96 -2.33
N ALA A 70 -5.88 12.04 -3.59
CA ALA A 70 -5.28 13.25 -4.14
C ALA A 70 -6.28 14.42 -4.27
N ALA A 71 -7.58 14.12 -4.38
CA ALA A 71 -8.63 15.14 -4.41
C ALA A 71 -9.04 15.63 -3.00
N LEU A 72 -8.89 14.78 -1.98
CA LEU A 72 -9.31 15.08 -0.61
C LEU A 72 -8.20 15.71 0.24
N TRP A 73 -6.95 15.26 0.05
CA TRP A 73 -5.82 15.67 0.86
C TRP A 73 -4.67 16.13 -0.02
N GLU A 74 -4.08 17.26 0.34
CA GLU A 74 -2.81 17.71 -0.21
C GLU A 74 -1.67 17.12 0.63
N ALA A 75 -1.03 16.06 0.13
CA ALA A 75 0.06 15.37 0.80
C ALA A 75 1.29 15.28 -0.10
N GLU A 76 2.49 15.23 0.50
CA GLU A 76 3.75 15.02 -0.25
C GLU A 76 3.84 13.60 -0.83
N PHE A 77 3.30 12.62 -0.09
CA PHE A 77 3.29 11.22 -0.45
C PHE A 77 1.92 10.59 -0.15
N TYR A 78 1.53 9.64 -1.00
CA TYR A 78 0.35 8.80 -0.84
C TYR A 78 0.81 7.35 -0.77
N VAL A 79 0.38 6.62 0.26
CA VAL A 79 0.89 5.28 0.57
C VAL A 79 -0.26 4.28 0.58
N LYS A 80 -0.10 3.18 -0.17
CA LYS A 80 -0.97 2.01 -0.07
C LYS A 80 -0.28 0.96 0.80
N VAL A 81 -1.04 0.32 1.68
CA VAL A 81 -0.62 -0.82 2.50
C VAL A 81 -1.75 -1.84 2.48
N ASP A 82 -1.43 -3.13 2.38
CA ASP A 82 -2.39 -4.21 2.67
C ASP A 82 -2.65 -4.32 4.18
N ASP A 83 -3.85 -4.80 4.56
CA ASP A 83 -4.30 -4.86 5.96
C ASP A 83 -3.68 -6.02 6.76
N ASP A 84 -3.00 -6.94 6.07
CA ASP A 84 -2.24 -8.03 6.64
C ASP A 84 -0.72 -7.75 6.69
N VAL A 85 -0.29 -6.48 6.62
CA VAL A 85 1.13 -6.07 6.66
C VAL A 85 1.43 -5.33 7.96
N HIS A 86 2.55 -5.69 8.63
CA HIS A 86 3.05 -4.89 9.75
C HIS A 86 3.83 -3.69 9.22
N VAL A 87 3.53 -2.49 9.73
CA VAL A 87 4.17 -1.23 9.35
C VAL A 87 4.67 -0.48 10.58
N ASN A 88 5.91 0.02 10.48
CA ASN A 88 6.51 0.95 11.43
C ASN A 88 6.37 2.38 10.90
N LEU A 89 5.41 3.14 11.43
CA LEU A 89 4.99 4.43 10.88
C LEU A 89 6.08 5.51 10.95
N GLY A 90 6.80 5.62 12.07
CA GLY A 90 7.90 6.58 12.23
C GLY A 90 9.03 6.29 11.25
N THR A 91 9.36 5.02 11.08
CA THR A 91 10.34 4.54 10.10
C THR A 91 9.88 4.82 8.67
N LEU A 92 8.60 4.58 8.35
CA LEU A 92 8.00 4.92 7.06
C LEU A 92 8.13 6.42 6.76
N VAL A 93 7.67 7.28 7.67
CA VAL A 93 7.68 8.74 7.46
C VAL A 93 9.10 9.28 7.35
N THR A 94 10.03 8.80 8.19
CA THR A 94 11.45 9.14 8.10
C THR A 94 12.02 8.77 6.73
N THR A 95 11.65 7.59 6.23
CA THR A 95 12.11 7.09 4.92
C THR A 95 11.57 7.95 3.79
N LEU A 96 10.27 8.23 3.77
CA LEU A 96 9.65 9.12 2.77
C LEU A 96 10.22 10.55 2.84
N GLY A 97 10.52 11.05 4.05
CA GLY A 97 11.13 12.35 4.29
C GLY A 97 12.44 12.57 3.51
N ARG A 98 13.23 11.51 3.29
CA ARG A 98 14.48 11.56 2.51
C ARG A 98 14.25 11.83 1.02
N HIS A 99 13.01 11.67 0.54
CA HIS A 99 12.64 11.82 -0.87
C HIS A 99 11.78 13.07 -1.14
N ARG A 100 11.51 13.92 -0.14
CA ARG A 100 10.63 15.10 -0.28
C ARG A 100 11.03 16.08 -1.38
N SER A 101 12.34 16.25 -1.62
CA SER A 101 12.85 17.12 -2.66
C SER A 101 12.65 16.58 -4.08
N LYS A 102 12.11 15.36 -4.23
CA LYS A 102 11.94 14.65 -5.50
C LYS A 102 10.47 14.62 -5.90
N SER A 103 10.17 15.25 -7.04
CA SER A 103 8.79 15.47 -7.51
C SER A 103 8.07 14.21 -7.98
N ARG A 104 8.78 13.30 -8.68
CA ARG A 104 8.21 12.10 -9.32
C ARG A 104 8.86 10.83 -8.82
N THR A 105 8.51 10.45 -7.59
CA THR A 105 9.11 9.28 -6.92
C THR A 105 8.07 8.18 -6.72
N TYR A 106 8.42 6.96 -7.13
CA TYR A 106 7.71 5.72 -6.84
C TYR A 106 8.60 4.84 -5.96
N ILE A 107 8.19 4.63 -4.72
CA ILE A 107 9.01 4.02 -3.66
C ILE A 107 8.35 2.72 -3.22
N GLY A 108 9.15 1.66 -3.13
CA GLY A 108 8.72 0.39 -2.58
C GLY A 108 9.82 -0.65 -2.72
N CYS A 109 9.53 -1.87 -2.31
CA CYS A 109 10.43 -2.98 -2.58
C CYS A 109 10.26 -3.41 -4.05
N MET A 110 11.20 -3.02 -4.90
CA MET A 110 11.07 -3.19 -6.34
C MET A 110 11.30 -4.64 -6.74
N LYS A 111 10.37 -5.17 -7.52
CA LYS A 111 10.34 -6.55 -8.00
C LYS A 111 10.03 -6.63 -9.50
N SER A 112 10.27 -7.81 -10.07
CA SER A 112 10.03 -8.20 -11.45
C SER A 112 10.02 -9.72 -11.41
N GLY A 113 9.05 -10.31 -12.10
CA GLY A 113 8.78 -11.73 -12.04
C GLY A 113 8.15 -12.19 -13.35
N PRO A 114 7.97 -13.51 -13.52
CA PRO A 114 7.38 -14.06 -14.72
C PRO A 114 5.99 -13.48 -14.96
N VAL A 115 5.66 -13.22 -16.23
CA VAL A 115 4.29 -12.86 -16.62
C VAL A 115 3.40 -14.10 -16.40
N LEU A 116 2.30 -13.92 -15.68
CA LEU A 116 1.42 -15.03 -15.30
C LEU A 116 0.39 -15.30 -16.41
N PHE A 117 0.82 -15.97 -17.49
CA PHE A 117 0.00 -16.22 -18.68
C PHE A 117 -0.83 -17.53 -18.63
N GLN A 118 -0.56 -18.41 -17.67
CA GLN A 118 -1.27 -19.69 -17.57
C GLN A 118 -2.64 -19.53 -16.91
N LYS A 119 -3.68 -20.08 -17.54
CA LYS A 119 -5.04 -20.12 -16.98
C LYS A 119 -5.04 -20.89 -15.65
N GLY A 120 -5.82 -20.43 -14.69
CA GLY A 120 -5.95 -21.04 -13.36
C GLY A 120 -4.98 -20.46 -12.31
N LEU A 121 -3.99 -19.66 -12.71
CA LEU A 121 -3.21 -18.87 -11.76
C LEU A 121 -4.05 -17.72 -11.19
N LYS A 122 -3.84 -17.42 -9.90
CA LYS A 122 -4.57 -16.38 -9.14
C LYS A 122 -4.61 -15.02 -9.86
N TYR A 123 -3.49 -14.67 -10.49
CA TYR A 123 -3.30 -13.42 -11.24
C TYR A 123 -3.08 -13.66 -12.73
N HIS A 124 -3.74 -14.67 -13.31
CA HIS A 124 -3.67 -14.91 -14.75
C HIS A 124 -3.99 -13.61 -15.52
N GLU A 125 -3.03 -13.17 -16.34
CA GLU A 125 -3.12 -11.95 -17.13
C GLU A 125 -3.62 -12.28 -18.54
N PRO A 126 -4.90 -12.01 -18.88
CA PRO A 126 -5.44 -12.34 -20.20
C PRO A 126 -4.76 -11.59 -21.34
N GLU A 127 -4.16 -10.43 -21.06
CA GLU A 127 -3.45 -9.59 -22.04
C GLU A 127 -1.93 -9.77 -21.92
N TYR A 128 -1.46 -10.95 -21.48
CA TYR A 128 -0.04 -11.25 -21.24
C TYR A 128 0.86 -10.98 -22.46
N TRP A 129 0.32 -11.11 -23.67
CA TRP A 129 1.02 -10.84 -24.93
C TRP A 129 1.52 -9.39 -25.05
N LYS A 130 0.95 -8.43 -24.30
CA LYS A 130 1.43 -7.04 -24.23
C LYS A 130 2.78 -6.91 -23.54
N PHE A 131 3.21 -7.91 -22.78
CA PHE A 131 4.52 -7.94 -22.11
C PHE A 131 5.60 -8.60 -22.97
N GLY A 132 5.28 -8.92 -24.23
CA GLY A 132 6.17 -9.52 -25.22
C GLY A 132 5.98 -11.04 -25.31
N GLU A 133 7.09 -11.77 -25.42
CA GLU A 133 7.09 -13.20 -25.72
C GLU A 133 6.99 -14.07 -24.46
N GLU A 134 6.72 -15.37 -24.65
CA GLU A 134 6.73 -16.34 -23.56
C GLU A 134 8.10 -16.39 -22.89
N GLY A 135 8.12 -16.35 -21.55
CA GLY A 135 9.34 -16.24 -20.76
C GLY A 135 9.71 -14.80 -20.37
N ASN A 136 9.06 -13.79 -20.95
CA ASN A 136 9.23 -12.41 -20.50
C ASN A 136 8.77 -12.22 -19.05
N LYS A 137 9.39 -11.23 -18.41
CA LYS A 137 9.07 -10.79 -17.06
C LYS A 137 8.27 -9.49 -17.14
N TYR A 138 7.44 -9.25 -16.14
CA TYR A 138 6.88 -7.92 -15.92
C TYR A 138 8.01 -6.89 -15.80
N PHE A 139 7.77 -5.66 -16.26
CA PHE A 139 8.65 -4.53 -15.97
C PHE A 139 8.83 -4.38 -14.45
N ARG A 140 9.88 -3.65 -14.04
CA ARG A 140 10.13 -3.42 -12.61
C ARG A 140 8.99 -2.59 -12.00
N HIS A 141 8.42 -3.08 -10.91
CA HIS A 141 7.35 -2.43 -10.14
C HIS A 141 7.52 -2.75 -8.64
N ALA A 142 6.96 -1.95 -7.75
CA ALA A 142 6.98 -2.25 -6.31
C ALA A 142 6.08 -3.44 -5.99
N THR A 143 6.41 -4.19 -4.94
CA THR A 143 5.52 -5.26 -4.43
C THR A 143 4.22 -4.69 -3.87
N GLY A 144 3.11 -5.41 -4.06
CA GLY A 144 1.77 -4.94 -3.67
C GLY A 144 1.58 -4.66 -2.17
N GLN A 145 2.31 -5.31 -1.27
CA GLN A 145 2.10 -5.20 0.19
C GLN A 145 2.17 -3.76 0.70
N ILE A 146 3.13 -2.99 0.19
CA ILE A 146 3.28 -1.59 0.51
C ILE A 146 4.07 -0.86 -0.59
N TYR A 147 3.59 0.32 -0.96
CA TYR A 147 4.33 1.24 -1.82
C TYR A 147 3.86 2.68 -1.58
N ALA A 148 4.71 3.64 -1.91
CA ALA A 148 4.42 5.07 -1.82
C ALA A 148 4.66 5.74 -3.17
N ILE A 149 3.82 6.74 -3.48
CA ILE A 149 4.01 7.62 -4.64
C ILE A 149 3.99 9.07 -4.19
N SER A 150 4.84 9.88 -4.81
CA SER A 150 4.84 11.34 -4.64
C SER A 150 3.54 12.00 -5.11
N LYS A 151 3.29 13.22 -4.64
CA LYS A 151 2.14 14.07 -5.02
C LYS A 151 1.92 14.17 -6.53
N ASP A 152 2.98 14.36 -7.31
CA ASP A 152 2.85 14.53 -8.76
C ASP A 152 2.33 13.26 -9.44
N LEU A 153 2.74 12.09 -8.96
CA LEU A 153 2.27 10.81 -9.49
C LEU A 153 0.83 10.51 -9.07
N ALA A 154 0.45 10.84 -7.83
CA ALA A 154 -0.94 10.74 -7.40
C ALA A 154 -1.85 11.69 -8.21
N THR A 155 -1.37 12.91 -8.48
CA THR A 155 -2.05 13.89 -9.34
C THR A 155 -2.17 13.37 -10.78
N TYR A 156 -1.10 12.81 -11.34
CA TYR A 156 -1.12 12.17 -12.66
C TYR A 156 -2.18 11.07 -12.73
N ILE A 157 -2.24 10.20 -11.72
CA ILE A 157 -3.27 9.15 -11.64
C ILE A 157 -4.67 9.78 -11.64
N SER A 158 -4.89 10.78 -10.79
CA SER A 158 -6.19 11.45 -10.66
C SER A 158 -6.66 12.08 -11.99
N LEU A 159 -5.77 12.78 -12.69
CA LEU A 159 -6.09 13.45 -13.96
C LEU A 159 -6.29 12.46 -15.12
N ASN A 160 -5.57 11.34 -15.14
CA ASN A 160 -5.56 10.40 -16.26
C ASN A 160 -6.34 9.11 -15.98
N PHE A 161 -7.00 9.00 -14.82
CA PHE A 161 -7.66 7.78 -14.38
C PHE A 161 -8.57 7.11 -15.44
N PRO A 162 -9.29 7.82 -16.35
CA PRO A 162 -10.17 7.16 -17.32
C PRO A 162 -9.40 6.31 -18.33
N ILE A 163 -8.14 6.66 -18.63
CA ILE A 163 -7.31 6.00 -19.65
C ILE A 163 -6.25 5.06 -19.07
N LEU A 164 -6.02 5.12 -17.75
CA LEU A 164 -5.07 4.21 -17.09
C LEU A 164 -5.56 2.77 -17.16
N HIS A 165 -4.79 1.95 -17.87
CA HIS A 165 -5.06 0.54 -18.09
C HIS A 165 -4.96 -0.26 -16.80
N ARG A 166 -5.72 -1.35 -16.69
CA ARG A 166 -5.77 -2.20 -15.49
C ARG A 166 -5.45 -3.62 -15.89
N TYR A 167 -4.32 -4.11 -15.41
CA TYR A 167 -3.94 -5.51 -15.49
C TYR A 167 -4.58 -6.30 -14.34
N ALA A 168 -4.58 -7.62 -14.46
CA ALA A 168 -5.14 -8.52 -13.45
C ALA A 168 -4.42 -8.38 -12.10
N ASN A 169 -3.12 -8.11 -12.14
CA ASN A 169 -2.34 -7.77 -10.96
C ASN A 169 -2.29 -6.25 -10.75
N GLU A 170 -2.62 -5.84 -9.53
CA GLU A 170 -2.75 -4.45 -9.13
C GLU A 170 -1.39 -3.73 -9.05
N ASP A 171 -0.37 -4.39 -8.50
CA ASP A 171 0.97 -3.82 -8.39
C ASP A 171 1.65 -3.68 -9.76
N VAL A 172 1.39 -4.60 -10.69
CA VAL A 172 1.75 -4.47 -12.11
C VAL A 172 1.01 -3.30 -12.74
N SER A 173 -0.29 -3.13 -12.47
CA SER A 173 -1.07 -1.99 -13.01
C SER A 173 -0.45 -0.66 -12.63
N LEU A 174 -0.10 -0.48 -11.36
CA LEU A 174 0.55 0.75 -10.88
C LEU A 174 1.88 1.02 -11.60
N GLY A 175 2.75 0.01 -11.70
CA GLY A 175 4.03 0.17 -12.40
C GLY A 175 3.86 0.50 -13.89
N ALA A 176 2.82 -0.03 -14.54
CA ALA A 176 2.54 0.28 -15.95
C ALA A 176 2.19 1.76 -16.17
N TRP A 177 1.58 2.41 -15.18
CA TRP A 177 1.22 3.82 -15.28
C TRP A 177 2.45 4.74 -15.26
N PHE A 178 3.58 4.24 -14.76
CA PHE A 178 4.80 5.02 -14.54
C PHE A 178 5.96 4.64 -15.47
N ILE A 179 5.99 3.44 -16.04
CA ILE A 179 7.13 2.95 -16.83
C ILE A 179 7.44 3.81 -18.07
N GLY A 180 6.44 4.48 -18.64
CA GLY A 180 6.59 5.41 -19.76
C GLY A 180 6.86 6.86 -19.37
N LEU A 181 7.00 7.14 -18.07
CA LEU A 181 7.21 8.48 -17.53
C LEU A 181 8.63 8.63 -16.96
N GLU A 182 9.12 9.86 -16.83
CA GLU A 182 10.36 10.16 -16.12
C GLU A 182 10.18 10.07 -14.59
N VAL A 183 10.03 8.84 -14.08
CA VAL A 183 9.79 8.52 -12.67
C VAL A 183 11.01 7.88 -12.03
N GLU A 184 11.42 8.41 -10.88
CA GLU A 184 12.43 7.77 -10.05
C GLU A 184 11.83 6.57 -9.31
N HIS A 185 12.27 5.36 -9.69
CA HIS A 185 11.96 4.13 -8.99
C HIS A 185 12.96 3.91 -7.87
N VAL A 186 12.50 3.98 -6.62
CA VAL A 186 13.33 3.76 -5.43
C VAL A 186 13.09 2.34 -4.92
N ASP A 187 14.11 1.49 -5.01
CA ASP A 187 14.10 0.14 -4.42
C ASP A 187 14.49 0.19 -2.94
N ASP A 188 13.49 0.29 -2.07
CA ASP A 188 13.68 0.27 -0.63
C ASP A 188 13.36 -1.10 -0.04
N ARG A 189 14.42 -1.84 0.28
CA ARG A 189 14.34 -3.20 0.86
C ARG A 189 13.83 -3.23 2.30
N SER A 190 13.76 -2.09 2.99
CA SER A 190 13.15 -2.01 4.31
C SER A 190 11.61 -2.12 4.25
N MET A 191 11.01 -1.95 3.06
CA MET A 191 9.57 -2.08 2.82
C MET A 191 9.13 -3.52 2.53
N CYS A 192 10.00 -4.51 2.67
CA CYS A 192 9.70 -5.92 2.40
C CYS A 192 10.55 -6.90 3.23
N CYS A 193 10.75 -6.61 4.51
CA CYS A 193 11.40 -7.56 5.41
C CYS A 193 10.48 -8.77 5.64
N GLY A 194 11.08 -9.94 5.87
CA GLY A 194 10.35 -11.08 6.40
C GLY A 194 9.88 -10.80 7.82
N THR A 195 8.80 -11.46 8.26
CA THR A 195 8.50 -11.53 9.70
C THR A 195 9.62 -12.31 10.45
N PRO A 196 9.58 -12.47 11.80
CA PRO A 196 10.61 -13.21 12.50
C PRO A 196 10.91 -14.57 11.84
N PRO A 197 12.19 -14.93 11.66
CA PRO A 197 13.36 -14.34 12.32
C PRO A 197 14.05 -13.17 11.59
N ASP A 198 13.52 -12.59 10.49
CA ASP A 198 14.24 -11.55 9.72
C ASP A 198 14.12 -10.14 10.33
N CYS A 199 12.90 -9.67 10.60
CA CYS A 199 12.70 -8.30 11.08
C CYS A 199 13.16 -8.06 12.53
N GLU A 200 13.19 -9.09 13.38
CA GLU A 200 13.50 -8.95 14.81
C GLU A 200 14.98 -8.58 15.07
N PRO A 201 15.99 -9.28 14.51
CA PRO A 201 17.38 -8.86 14.63
C PRO A 201 17.65 -7.46 14.08
N LYS A 202 16.94 -7.08 13.01
CA LYS A 202 17.04 -5.74 12.42
C LYS A 202 16.50 -4.66 13.35
N ALA A 203 15.35 -4.91 13.98
CA ALA A 203 14.79 -4.02 14.99
C ALA A 203 15.71 -3.88 16.21
N ASN A 204 16.23 -5.00 16.74
CA ASN A 204 17.18 -5.01 17.85
C ASN A 204 18.50 -4.30 17.52
N GLY A 205 18.94 -4.35 16.26
CA GLY A 205 20.12 -3.65 15.76
C GLY A 205 19.90 -2.18 15.38
N GLY A 206 18.70 -1.62 15.60
CA GLY A 206 18.36 -0.23 15.27
C GLY A 206 18.07 0.03 13.78
N ASN A 207 18.12 -0.99 12.93
CA ASN A 207 17.80 -0.91 11.50
C ASN A 207 16.36 -1.38 11.24
N VAL A 208 15.41 -0.76 11.94
CA VAL A 208 14.00 -1.12 11.91
C VAL A 208 13.48 -1.10 10.46
N CYS A 209 12.75 -2.15 10.06
CA CYS A 209 12.12 -2.21 8.74
C CYS A 209 10.90 -1.29 8.68
N VAL A 210 10.65 -0.67 7.52
CA VAL A 210 9.40 0.05 7.26
C VAL A 210 8.21 -0.90 7.31
N ALA A 211 8.33 -2.07 6.69
CA ALA A 211 7.28 -3.07 6.66
C ALA A 211 7.82 -4.51 6.74
N SER A 212 7.02 -5.37 7.37
CA SER A 212 7.33 -6.80 7.56
C SER A 212 6.13 -7.67 7.19
N PHE A 213 6.35 -8.73 6.41
CA PHE A 213 5.32 -9.70 5.99
C PHE A 213 5.94 -11.03 5.54
N ASP A 214 5.09 -12.05 5.36
CA ASP A 214 5.50 -13.37 4.89
C ASP A 214 5.26 -13.53 3.39
N TRP A 215 6.33 -13.88 2.65
CA TRP A 215 6.23 -14.10 1.20
C TRP A 215 5.31 -15.26 0.82
N SER A 216 5.16 -16.26 1.69
CA SER A 216 4.37 -17.47 1.45
C SER A 216 2.87 -17.20 1.28
N CYS A 217 2.33 -16.22 2.00
CA CYS A 217 0.92 -15.83 1.92
C CYS A 217 0.72 -14.42 1.33
N SER A 218 1.80 -13.74 0.91
CA SER A 218 1.76 -12.38 0.35
C SER A 218 1.21 -11.33 1.33
N GLY A 219 1.54 -11.49 2.61
CA GLY A 219 1.03 -10.77 3.79
C GLY A 219 1.54 -11.48 5.05
N ILE A 220 1.11 -11.13 6.25
CA ILE A 220 1.40 -11.92 7.45
C ILE A 220 0.44 -13.11 7.48
N CYS A 221 0.97 -14.32 7.54
CA CYS A 221 0.10 -15.49 7.57
C CYS A 221 -0.64 -15.53 8.90
N GLU A 222 -1.94 -15.84 8.90
CA GLU A 222 -2.78 -15.78 10.11
C GLU A 222 -2.71 -14.40 10.79
N SER A 223 -2.78 -13.33 9.98
CA SER A 223 -2.53 -11.94 10.39
C SER A 223 -3.36 -11.48 11.60
N VAL A 224 -4.61 -11.95 11.72
CA VAL A 224 -5.50 -11.66 12.85
C VAL A 224 -4.83 -11.96 14.20
N ASP A 225 -4.09 -13.06 14.27
CA ASP A 225 -3.42 -13.52 15.47
C ASP A 225 -1.96 -13.05 15.52
N ARG A 226 -1.25 -13.16 14.39
CA ARG A 226 0.21 -12.95 14.34
C ARG A 226 0.66 -11.50 14.26
N ILE A 227 -0.16 -10.57 13.76
CA ILE A 227 0.31 -9.18 13.56
C ILE A 227 0.73 -8.50 14.87
N LYS A 228 0.10 -8.87 16.00
CA LYS A 228 0.46 -8.36 17.33
C LYS A 228 1.82 -8.87 17.79
N GLU A 229 2.09 -10.16 17.58
CA GLU A 229 3.39 -10.77 17.88
C GLU A 229 4.49 -10.12 17.04
N VAL A 230 4.28 -10.02 15.73
CA VAL A 230 5.20 -9.36 14.80
C VAL A 230 5.46 -7.92 15.23
N HIS A 231 4.41 -7.17 15.63
CA HIS A 231 4.58 -5.81 16.13
C HIS A 231 5.40 -5.72 17.41
N ASN A 232 5.29 -6.70 18.33
CA ASN A 232 6.07 -6.68 19.56
C ASN A 232 7.56 -6.97 19.31
N LEU A 233 7.87 -7.82 18.33
CA LEU A 233 9.25 -8.26 18.03
C LEU A 233 9.96 -7.32 17.04
N CYS A 234 9.22 -6.76 16.09
CA CYS A 234 9.76 -5.98 14.97
C CYS A 234 9.32 -4.52 14.98
N GLY A 235 8.55 -4.12 15.98
CA GLY A 235 8.02 -2.76 16.13
C GLY A 235 9.10 -1.75 16.48
N GLU A 236 8.93 -0.54 15.95
CA GLU A 236 9.63 0.63 16.46
C GLU A 236 9.16 1.04 17.86
N GLY A 237 9.96 1.86 18.56
CA GLY A 237 9.57 2.38 19.88
C GLY A 237 8.31 3.25 19.82
N LYS A 238 7.49 3.24 20.88
CA LYS A 238 6.19 3.98 20.95
C LYS A 238 6.29 5.49 20.64
N GLY A 239 7.45 6.09 20.87
CA GLY A 239 7.71 7.50 20.57
C GLY A 239 8.17 7.78 19.14
N ALA A 240 8.47 6.76 18.33
CA ALA A 240 9.10 6.90 17.02
C ALA A 240 8.32 7.87 16.13
N ILE A 241 7.04 7.61 15.87
CA ILE A 241 6.18 8.47 15.05
C ILE A 241 6.03 9.91 15.58
N TRP A 242 6.15 10.11 16.90
CA TRP A 242 6.00 11.43 17.52
C TRP A 242 7.29 12.25 17.49
N ASN A 243 8.44 11.57 17.41
CA ASN A 243 9.77 12.18 17.39
C ASN A 243 10.29 12.45 15.96
N VAL A 244 9.57 12.02 14.92
CA VAL A 244 9.91 12.37 13.53
C VAL A 244 9.52 13.81 13.27
N ASP A 245 10.45 14.59 12.70
CA ASP A 245 10.17 15.90 12.12
C ASP A 245 9.51 15.69 10.76
N VAL A 246 8.23 16.06 10.69
CA VAL A 246 7.39 15.98 9.49
C VAL A 246 7.17 17.38 8.97
#